data_AF-A0A9C8HWI4-F1
#
_entry.id   AF-A0A9C8HWI4-F1
#
_cell.length_a   1.000
_cell.length_b   1.000
_cell.length_c   1.000
_cell.angle_alpha   90.00
_cell.angle_beta   90.00
_cell.angle_gamma   90.00
#
_symmetry.space_group_name_H-M   'P 1'
#
loop_
_entity.id
_entity.type
_entity.pdbx_description
1 polymer ?
#
loop_
_entity_poly.entity_id
_entity_poly.type
_entity_poly.pdbx_seq_one_letter_code
_entity_poly.pdbx_strand_id
1 'polypeptide(L)'
;MDEIAISRAIIIPFGEGEREGTLSLKAGYYSLFSRFPLFSAEELSRITDSFFQNNSLQEPTLDTLPRALVQFIMPSLPAEYFEAAIRWGHDGEDTFSSLAREECFPVVLALGSNLGKREETIKKAIQEMNRRRVVYGDAFSSLYESDPVGYADQPCYVNMVMKGRTKLSPEALLTALKEIENDLGRDWAKRNRPRTIDIDIIYYAAEKRDSAVLTLPHKGRMERAFVLNPLIEIMGEFRDPVTGETAKLKNGGKLTRLKTWEDLWNGV
;
A
#
# COMPACT_ATOMS: atom_id res chain seq x y z
N MET A 1 -12.56 -8.41 -5.34
CA MET A 1 -12.41 -7.68 -4.08
C MET A 1 -12.02 -8.75 -3.08
N ASP A 2 -10.86 -8.63 -2.46
CA ASP A 2 -10.47 -9.58 -1.42
C ASP A 2 -11.02 -9.03 -0.10
N GLU A 3 -11.88 -9.81 0.54
CA GLU A 3 -12.45 -9.48 1.84
C GLU A 3 -12.25 -10.65 2.80
N ILE A 4 -12.01 -10.31 4.06
CA ILE A 4 -12.04 -11.23 5.19
C ILE A 4 -13.24 -10.83 6.03
N ALA A 5 -14.08 -11.81 6.33
CA ALA A 5 -15.26 -11.64 7.16
C ALA A 5 -15.19 -12.59 8.35
N ILE A 6 -15.51 -12.07 9.54
CA ILE A 6 -15.78 -12.87 10.74
C ILE A 6 -17.17 -12.57 11.26
N SER A 7 -17.75 -13.53 11.96
CA SER A 7 -19.03 -13.38 12.66
C SER A 7 -18.92 -14.00 14.05
N ARG A 8 -19.55 -13.36 15.04
CA ARG A 8 -19.53 -13.78 16.43
C ARG A 8 -20.86 -13.49 17.11
N ALA A 9 -21.33 -14.45 17.91
CA ALA A 9 -22.40 -14.23 18.87
C ALA A 9 -21.92 -13.35 20.04
N ILE A 10 -22.72 -12.37 20.42
CA ILE A 10 -22.44 -11.43 21.50
C ILE A 10 -23.65 -11.37 22.43
N ILE A 11 -23.37 -11.21 23.72
CA ILE A 11 -24.38 -11.06 24.76
C ILE A 11 -23.96 -9.85 25.58
N ILE A 12 -24.88 -8.92 25.81
CA ILE A 12 -24.62 -7.71 26.60
C ILE A 12 -25.74 -7.50 27.64
N PRO A 13 -25.44 -6.85 28.77
CA PRO A 13 -26.47 -6.40 29.69
C PRO A 13 -27.43 -5.40 29.02
N PHE A 14 -28.73 -5.56 29.26
CA PHE A 14 -29.77 -4.66 28.75
C PHE A 14 -30.94 -4.60 29.74
N GLY A 15 -31.16 -3.44 30.37
CA GLY A 15 -32.09 -3.32 31.49
C GLY A 15 -31.76 -4.29 32.64
N GLU A 16 -32.75 -5.09 33.07
CA GLU A 16 -32.58 -6.13 34.11
C GLU A 16 -32.14 -7.50 33.56
N GLY A 17 -31.92 -7.61 32.24
CA GLY A 17 -31.60 -8.87 31.57
C GLY A 17 -30.40 -8.76 30.63
N GLU A 18 -30.35 -9.68 29.69
CA GLU A 18 -29.33 -9.75 28.65
C GLU A 18 -29.97 -9.64 27.27
N ARG A 19 -29.20 -9.13 26.31
CA ARG A 19 -29.57 -9.04 24.91
C ARG A 19 -28.56 -9.81 24.06
N GLU A 20 -29.08 -10.77 23.29
CA GLU A 20 -28.28 -11.56 22.35
C GLU A 20 -28.26 -10.91 20.96
N GLY A 21 -27.10 -10.94 20.33
CA GLY A 21 -26.92 -10.45 18.97
C GLY A 21 -25.79 -11.17 18.23
N THR A 22 -25.68 -10.86 16.94
CA THR A 22 -24.59 -11.30 16.07
C THR A 22 -23.82 -10.09 15.58
N LEU A 23 -22.54 -10.03 15.91
CA LEU A 23 -21.59 -9.08 15.34
C LEU A 23 -20.95 -9.70 14.10
N SER A 24 -21.03 -9.00 12.99
CA SER A 24 -20.29 -9.28 11.76
C SER A 24 -19.27 -8.17 11.54
N LEU A 25 -18.07 -8.57 11.11
CA LEU A 25 -17.00 -7.65 10.76
C LEU A 25 -16.39 -8.09 9.43
N LYS A 26 -16.29 -7.14 8.51
CA LYS A 26 -15.62 -7.31 7.21
C LYS A 26 -14.47 -6.34 7.10
N ALA A 27 -13.37 -6.78 6.53
CA ALA A 27 -12.25 -5.95 6.18
C ALA A 27 -11.70 -6.37 4.81
N GLY A 28 -11.33 -5.42 3.96
CA GLY A 28 -10.91 -5.77 2.60
C GLY A 28 -10.12 -4.70 1.87
N TYR A 29 -9.76 -5.05 0.63
CA TYR A 29 -8.94 -4.25 -0.28
C TYR A 29 -9.60 -4.07 -1.66
N TYR A 30 -9.38 -2.92 -2.28
CA TYR A 30 -9.67 -2.59 -3.68
C TYR A 30 -8.67 -3.29 -4.60
N SER A 31 -8.88 -4.60 -4.76
CA SER A 31 -8.54 -5.55 -5.85
C SER A 31 -7.23 -5.49 -6.67
N LEU A 32 -6.34 -4.51 -6.59
CA LEU A 32 -5.15 -4.49 -7.46
C LEU A 32 -3.94 -5.24 -6.92
N PHE A 33 -3.95 -5.53 -5.63
CA PHE A 33 -2.86 -6.21 -4.95
C PHE A 33 -3.34 -7.50 -4.27
N SER A 34 -4.48 -7.99 -4.75
CA SER A 34 -5.37 -9.00 -4.14
C SER A 34 -4.83 -10.44 -4.25
N ARG A 35 -3.53 -10.62 -3.97
CA ARG A 35 -2.90 -11.95 -3.92
C ARG A 35 -2.04 -12.17 -2.69
N PHE A 36 -2.06 -11.26 -1.73
CA PHE A 36 -1.44 -11.49 -0.42
C PHE A 36 -2.44 -11.16 0.68
N PRO A 37 -2.87 -12.13 1.51
CA PRO A 37 -3.53 -11.81 2.76
C PRO A 37 -2.46 -11.18 3.67
N LEU A 38 -2.51 -9.86 3.86
CA LEU A 38 -1.64 -9.19 4.83
C LEU A 38 -2.09 -9.47 6.27
N PHE A 39 -3.34 -9.92 6.45
CA PHE A 39 -3.85 -10.43 7.71
C PHE A 39 -4.82 -11.59 7.46
N SER A 40 -5.02 -12.47 8.43
CA SER A 40 -5.94 -13.61 8.38
C SER A 40 -7.25 -13.36 9.14
N ALA A 41 -8.22 -14.27 8.98
CA ALA A 41 -9.42 -14.28 9.81
C ALA A 41 -9.09 -14.45 11.30
N GLU A 42 -8.02 -15.19 11.64
CA GLU A 42 -7.54 -15.32 13.02
C GLU A 42 -7.02 -13.98 13.57
N GLU A 43 -6.28 -13.20 12.78
CA GLU A 43 -5.79 -11.89 13.22
C GLU A 43 -6.93 -10.88 13.43
N LEU A 44 -7.91 -10.88 12.52
CA LEU A 44 -9.13 -10.08 12.66
C LEU A 44 -9.91 -10.48 13.92
N SER A 45 -10.03 -11.79 14.20
CA SER A 45 -10.65 -12.29 15.43
C SER A 45 -9.89 -11.85 16.68
N ARG A 46 -8.57 -12.02 16.69
CA ARG A 46 -7.72 -11.69 17.86
C ARG A 46 -7.82 -10.23 18.26
N ILE A 47 -7.84 -9.31 17.29
CA ILE A 47 -7.98 -7.87 17.58
C ILE A 47 -9.40 -7.57 18.06
N THR A 48 -10.41 -8.23 17.48
CA THR A 48 -11.80 -8.12 17.95
C THR A 48 -11.95 -8.62 19.39
N ASP A 49 -11.27 -9.71 19.77
CA ASP A 49 -11.22 -10.18 21.16
C ASP A 49 -10.57 -9.16 22.09
N SER A 50 -9.47 -8.54 21.66
CA SER A 50 -8.80 -7.49 22.42
C SER A 50 -9.69 -6.26 22.65
N PHE A 51 -10.52 -5.88 21.66
CA PHE A 51 -11.51 -4.82 21.83
C PHE A 51 -12.47 -5.15 22.99
N PHE A 52 -13.05 -6.35 23.00
CA PHE A 52 -14.02 -6.74 24.03
C PHE A 52 -13.41 -6.95 25.41
N GLN A 53 -12.15 -7.38 25.49
CA GLN A 53 -11.43 -7.48 26.77
C GLN A 53 -11.15 -6.10 27.40
N ASN A 54 -10.90 -5.09 26.56
CA ASN A 54 -10.49 -3.76 27.01
C ASN A 54 -11.65 -2.76 27.12
N ASN A 55 -12.84 -3.09 26.63
CA ASN A 55 -14.00 -2.21 26.64
C ASN A 55 -15.18 -2.89 27.33
N SER A 56 -15.58 -2.36 28.50
CA SER A 56 -16.83 -2.77 29.14
C SER A 56 -18.01 -2.30 28.30
N LEU A 57 -18.81 -3.24 27.80
CA LEU A 57 -20.04 -2.95 27.07
C LEU A 57 -21.14 -2.63 28.08
N GLN A 58 -21.38 -1.35 28.36
CA GLN A 58 -22.49 -0.86 29.18
C GLN A 58 -23.28 0.19 28.39
N GLU A 59 -24.60 0.27 28.59
CA GLU A 59 -25.45 1.25 27.88
C GLU A 59 -24.92 2.69 27.99
N PRO A 60 -24.90 3.49 26.88
CA PRO A 60 -25.57 3.28 25.59
C PRO A 60 -24.60 2.80 24.47
N THR A 61 -24.13 1.55 24.54
CA THR A 61 -23.24 0.94 23.53
C THR A 61 -23.95 0.22 22.36
N LEU A 62 -25.27 0.12 22.35
CA LEU A 62 -26.02 -0.76 21.43
C LEU A 62 -25.86 -0.42 19.94
N ASP A 63 -25.99 0.86 19.60
CA ASP A 63 -25.93 1.40 18.25
C ASP A 63 -24.52 1.92 17.89
N THR A 64 -23.72 2.24 18.90
CA THR A 64 -22.36 2.80 18.75
C THR A 64 -21.26 1.73 18.69
N LEU A 65 -21.54 0.49 19.10
CA LEU A 65 -20.57 -0.62 19.12
C LEU A 65 -19.90 -0.86 17.75
N PRO A 66 -20.62 -0.90 16.59
CA PRO A 66 -19.97 -1.01 15.29
C PRO A 66 -18.94 0.09 15.02
N ARG A 67 -19.25 1.33 15.42
CA ARG A 67 -18.35 2.48 15.22
C ARG A 67 -17.12 2.38 16.11
N ALA A 68 -17.30 2.07 17.40
CA ALA A 68 -16.20 1.93 18.35
C ALA A 68 -15.24 0.80 17.94
N LEU A 69 -15.79 -0.34 17.51
CA LEU A 69 -15.01 -1.47 17.04
C LEU A 69 -14.18 -1.10 15.80
N VAL A 70 -14.81 -0.48 14.81
CA VAL A 70 -14.12 -0.05 13.59
C VAL A 70 -12.99 0.94 13.91
N GLN A 71 -13.22 1.93 14.78
CA GLN A 71 -12.19 2.89 15.21
C GLN A 71 -11.02 2.23 15.95
N PHE A 72 -11.28 1.15 16.70
CA PHE A 72 -10.25 0.40 17.41
C PHE A 72 -9.41 -0.47 16.47
N ILE A 73 -10.04 -1.14 15.50
CA ILE A 73 -9.36 -2.10 14.61
C ILE A 73 -8.57 -1.38 13.52
N MET A 74 -9.12 -0.29 12.97
CA MET A 74 -8.58 0.40 11.79
C MET A 74 -7.09 0.79 11.91
N PRO A 75 -6.58 1.30 13.04
CA PRO A 75 -5.14 1.58 13.19
C PRO A 75 -4.24 0.34 13.25
N SER A 76 -4.82 -0.84 13.48
CA SER A 76 -4.09 -2.07 13.82
C SER A 76 -4.02 -3.07 12.66
N LEU A 77 -4.84 -2.89 11.61
CA LEU A 77 -4.88 -3.79 10.46
C LEU A 77 -4.73 -3.03 9.15
N PRO A 78 -3.96 -3.57 8.19
CA PRO A 78 -3.67 -2.88 6.95
C PRO A 78 -4.81 -2.91 5.91
N ALA A 79 -6.10 -2.83 6.29
CA ALA A 79 -7.22 -2.88 5.33
C ALA A 79 -7.64 -1.50 4.79
N GLU A 80 -8.23 -1.48 3.59
CA GLU A 80 -8.71 -0.24 2.94
C GLU A 80 -10.13 0.14 3.40
N TYR A 81 -10.90 -0.84 3.88
CA TYR A 81 -12.16 -0.59 4.55
C TYR A 81 -12.41 -1.60 5.67
N PHE A 82 -13.19 -1.17 6.66
CA PHE A 82 -13.73 -1.97 7.73
C PHE A 82 -15.24 -1.71 7.85
N GLU A 83 -16.04 -2.76 7.77
CA GLU A 83 -17.47 -2.71 7.97
C GLU A 83 -17.82 -3.59 9.17
N ALA A 84 -18.31 -2.98 10.25
CA ALA A 84 -18.91 -3.72 11.35
C ALA A 84 -20.43 -3.57 11.28
N ALA A 85 -21.15 -4.66 11.52
CA ALA A 85 -22.59 -4.64 11.65
C ALA A 85 -23.03 -5.55 12.79
N ILE A 86 -23.96 -5.07 13.59
CA ILE A 86 -24.55 -5.79 14.71
C ILE A 86 -26.03 -6.01 14.43
N ARG A 87 -26.48 -7.24 14.60
CA ARG A 87 -27.90 -7.60 14.50
C ARG A 87 -28.37 -8.14 15.84
N TRP A 88 -29.36 -7.50 16.43
CA TRP A 88 -29.95 -7.93 17.68
C TRP A 88 -31.21 -8.78 17.45
N GLY A 89 -31.42 -9.79 18.30
CA GLY A 89 -32.60 -10.66 18.25
C GLY A 89 -32.67 -11.60 17.04
N HIS A 90 -33.70 -12.44 17.02
CA HIS A 90 -33.86 -13.52 16.04
C HIS A 90 -34.37 -13.01 14.66
N ASP A 91 -35.07 -11.87 14.64
CA ASP A 91 -35.76 -11.35 13.43
C ASP A 91 -35.04 -10.16 12.78
N GLY A 92 -33.94 -9.68 13.39
CA GLY A 92 -33.06 -8.65 12.82
C GLY A 92 -33.60 -7.23 12.75
N GLU A 93 -34.68 -6.93 13.49
CA GLU A 93 -35.33 -5.62 13.52
C GLU A 93 -34.39 -4.48 13.95
N ASP A 94 -33.41 -4.76 14.83
CA ASP A 94 -32.41 -3.79 15.28
C ASP A 94 -31.03 -4.14 14.69
N THR A 95 -30.78 -3.64 13.48
CA THR A 95 -29.48 -3.74 12.82
C THR A 95 -28.78 -2.39 12.79
N PHE A 96 -27.57 -2.31 13.34
CA PHE A 96 -26.72 -1.12 13.25
C PHE A 96 -25.41 -1.47 12.53
N SER A 97 -24.92 -0.56 11.70
CA SER A 97 -23.66 -0.75 10.99
C SER A 97 -22.80 0.51 10.99
N SER A 98 -21.50 0.30 10.87
CA SER A 98 -20.51 1.35 10.68
C SER A 98 -19.51 0.89 9.64
N LEU A 99 -19.28 1.75 8.65
CA LEU A 99 -18.24 1.59 7.66
C LEU A 99 -17.19 2.69 7.90
N ALA A 100 -15.94 2.30 8.17
CA ALA A 100 -14.82 3.21 7.99
C ALA A 100 -14.01 2.78 6.78
N ARG A 101 -13.50 3.79 6.08
CA ARG A 101 -12.51 3.62 5.05
C ARG A 101 -11.30 4.39 5.55
N GLU A 102 -10.20 3.70 5.83
CA GLU A 102 -8.93 4.39 5.71
C GLU A 102 -8.74 4.58 4.22
N GLU A 103 -8.82 5.82 3.74
CA GLU A 103 -8.45 6.15 2.36
C GLU A 103 -6.94 5.98 2.22
N CYS A 104 -6.46 4.74 2.30
CA CYS A 104 -5.08 4.37 2.09
C CYS A 104 -5.05 3.58 0.78
N PHE A 105 -4.50 4.21 -0.24
CA PHE A 105 -4.46 3.70 -1.60
C PHE A 105 -3.17 2.93 -1.81
N PRO A 106 -3.24 1.70 -2.33
CA PRO A 106 -2.04 0.93 -2.59
C PRO A 106 -1.32 1.48 -3.82
N VAL A 107 0.00 1.52 -3.74
CA VAL A 107 0.88 2.16 -4.73
C VAL A 107 2.09 1.30 -5.02
N VAL A 108 2.54 1.33 -6.27
CA VAL A 108 3.84 0.80 -6.68
C VAL A 108 4.67 1.96 -7.19
N LEU A 109 5.85 2.12 -6.60
CA LEU A 109 6.82 3.14 -6.99
C LEU A 109 8.06 2.49 -7.57
N ALA A 110 8.62 3.05 -8.64
CA ALA A 110 9.97 2.77 -9.09
C ALA A 110 10.89 3.90 -8.67
N LEU A 111 12.04 3.55 -8.10
CA LEU A 111 13.07 4.49 -7.69
C LEU A 111 14.33 4.25 -8.51
N GLY A 112 14.99 5.32 -8.95
CA GLY A 112 16.21 5.26 -9.75
C GLY A 112 17.20 6.36 -9.40
N SER A 113 18.49 6.04 -9.30
CA SER A 113 19.56 6.99 -9.02
C SER A 113 20.81 6.67 -9.83
N ASN A 114 21.42 7.66 -10.49
CA ASN A 114 22.69 7.47 -11.19
C ASN A 114 23.78 8.49 -10.85
N LEU A 115 23.56 9.34 -9.85
CA LEU A 115 24.57 10.31 -9.38
C LEU A 115 24.95 10.07 -7.91
N GLY A 116 26.23 10.29 -7.61
CA GLY A 116 26.76 10.24 -6.26
C GLY A 116 26.58 8.88 -5.59
N LYS A 117 26.14 8.89 -4.33
CA LYS A 117 25.92 7.69 -3.52
C LYS A 117 24.55 7.05 -3.81
N ARG A 118 24.41 6.46 -5.00
CA ARG A 118 23.13 5.99 -5.58
C ARG A 118 22.25 5.17 -4.62
N GLU A 119 22.83 4.15 -3.98
CA GLU A 119 22.11 3.28 -3.02
C GLU A 119 21.69 4.02 -1.75
N GLU A 120 22.58 4.84 -1.16
CA GLU A 120 22.24 5.66 0.01
C GLU A 120 21.14 6.68 -0.32
N THR A 121 21.14 7.24 -1.53
CA THR A 121 20.10 8.19 -1.94
C THR A 121 18.74 7.53 -2.05
N ILE A 122 18.66 6.32 -2.62
CA ILE A 122 17.43 5.51 -2.66
C ILE A 122 16.95 5.21 -1.24
N LYS A 123 17.86 4.81 -0.34
CA LYS A 123 17.53 4.59 1.08
C LYS A 123 16.92 5.83 1.72
N LYS A 124 17.56 6.99 1.54
CA LYS A 124 17.09 8.28 2.07
C LYS A 124 15.72 8.67 1.51
N ALA A 125 15.46 8.43 0.22
CA ALA A 125 14.16 8.70 -0.38
C ALA A 125 13.03 7.92 0.32
N ILE A 126 13.25 6.63 0.58
CA ILE A 126 12.28 5.79 1.31
C ILE A 126 12.12 6.26 2.76
N GLN A 127 13.22 6.61 3.44
CA GLN A 127 13.16 7.18 4.80
C GLN A 127 12.38 8.48 4.84
N GLU A 128 12.57 9.37 3.87
CA GLU A 128 11.84 10.63 3.76
C GLU A 128 10.35 10.41 3.46
N MET A 129 9.99 9.45 2.59
CA MET A 129 8.60 9.07 2.36
C MET A 129 7.92 8.63 3.65
N ASN A 130 8.57 7.78 4.44
CA ASN A 130 8.04 7.31 5.72
C ASN A 130 7.96 8.45 6.75
N ARG A 131 9.05 9.22 6.92
CA ARG A 131 9.14 10.34 7.87
C ARG A 131 8.06 11.40 7.61
N ARG A 132 7.79 11.70 6.34
CA ARG A 132 6.75 12.68 5.92
C ARG A 132 5.36 12.08 5.83
N ARG A 133 5.19 10.77 6.12
CA ARG A 133 3.91 10.05 6.00
C ARG A 133 3.32 10.12 4.59
N VAL A 134 4.18 10.14 3.57
CA VAL A 134 3.79 10.20 2.16
C VAL A 134 3.46 8.81 1.64
N VAL A 135 4.36 7.85 1.84
CA VAL A 135 4.15 6.43 1.51
C VAL A 135 4.70 5.57 2.63
N TYR A 136 3.91 4.56 3.03
CA TYR A 136 4.33 3.48 3.92
C TYR A 136 4.67 2.26 3.06
N GLY A 137 5.92 1.79 3.11
CA GLY A 137 6.37 0.66 2.30
C GLY A 137 5.99 -0.69 2.91
N ASP A 138 5.46 -1.58 2.08
CA ASP A 138 5.06 -2.94 2.46
C ASP A 138 6.05 -4.00 1.95
N ALA A 139 6.61 -3.78 0.77
CA ALA A 139 7.59 -4.69 0.16
C ALA A 139 8.59 -3.92 -0.70
N PHE A 140 9.82 -4.38 -0.73
CA PHE A 140 10.94 -3.73 -1.41
C PHE A 140 11.69 -4.76 -2.25
N SER A 141 11.96 -4.42 -3.51
CA SER A 141 12.79 -5.28 -4.35
C SER A 141 14.26 -5.19 -3.94
N SER A 142 15.08 -6.05 -4.52
CA SER A 142 16.51 -5.82 -4.56
C SER A 142 16.85 -4.56 -5.35
N LEU A 143 18.08 -4.10 -5.18
CA LEU A 143 18.67 -3.06 -6.02
C LEU A 143 19.20 -3.68 -7.31
N TYR A 144 18.95 -3.02 -8.44
CA TYR A 144 19.38 -3.44 -9.76
C TYR A 144 20.18 -2.34 -10.44
N GLU A 145 21.38 -2.67 -10.90
CA GLU A 145 22.13 -1.79 -11.80
C GLU A 145 21.67 -1.97 -13.24
N SER A 146 21.40 -0.88 -13.95
CA SER A 146 21.07 -0.90 -15.37
C SER A 146 21.81 0.16 -16.18
N ASP A 147 21.98 -0.13 -17.47
CA ASP A 147 22.38 0.91 -18.42
C ASP A 147 21.31 2.01 -18.50
N PRO A 148 21.69 3.26 -18.82
CA PRO A 148 20.74 4.33 -19.04
C PRO A 148 19.90 4.09 -20.30
N VAL A 149 18.60 4.37 -20.22
CA VAL A 149 17.71 4.34 -21.38
C VAL A 149 17.59 5.73 -21.99
N GLY A 150 17.74 5.83 -23.31
CA GLY A 150 17.56 7.04 -24.10
C GLY A 150 18.85 7.81 -24.36
N TYR A 151 19.54 8.28 -23.32
CA TYR A 151 20.82 9.01 -23.46
C TYR A 151 21.98 8.16 -22.92
N ALA A 152 22.85 7.68 -23.80
CA ALA A 152 23.86 6.68 -23.46
C ALA A 152 25.06 7.23 -22.68
N ASP A 153 25.41 8.51 -22.85
CA ASP A 153 26.59 9.12 -22.22
C ASP A 153 26.27 9.59 -20.79
N GLN A 154 25.97 8.65 -19.90
CA GLN A 154 25.75 8.89 -18.49
C GLN A 154 26.06 7.65 -17.64
N PRO A 155 26.28 7.81 -16.31
CA PRO A 155 26.49 6.67 -15.43
C PRO A 155 25.29 5.72 -15.40
N CYS A 156 25.57 4.45 -15.12
CA CYS A 156 24.55 3.43 -14.86
C CYS A 156 23.62 3.85 -13.72
N TYR A 157 22.34 3.47 -13.83
CA TYR A 157 21.35 3.66 -12.77
C TYR A 157 21.41 2.50 -11.79
N VAL A 158 21.23 2.79 -10.50
CA VAL A 158 20.70 1.83 -9.53
C VAL A 158 19.20 2.06 -9.46
N ASN A 159 18.42 0.99 -9.58
CA ASN A 159 16.97 1.03 -9.58
C ASN A 159 16.40 0.05 -8.55
N MET A 160 15.21 0.35 -8.04
CA MET A 160 14.39 -0.60 -7.28
C MET A 160 12.91 -0.31 -7.48
N VAL A 161 12.07 -1.27 -7.14
CA VAL A 161 10.63 -1.09 -7.03
C VAL A 161 10.21 -1.33 -5.59
N MET A 162 9.28 -0.51 -5.10
CA MET A 162 8.61 -0.74 -3.83
C MET A 162 7.10 -0.80 -4.02
N LYS A 163 6.47 -1.67 -3.24
CA LYS A 163 5.03 -1.66 -3.00
C LYS A 163 4.79 -0.98 -1.67
N GLY A 164 3.76 -0.15 -1.60
CA GLY A 164 3.36 0.50 -0.36
C GLY A 164 1.93 1.02 -0.43
N ARG A 165 1.60 1.90 0.53
CA ARG A 165 0.29 2.54 0.65
C ARG A 165 0.42 4.02 1.00
N THR A 166 -0.51 4.83 0.52
CA THR A 166 -0.54 6.29 0.76
C THR A 166 -1.95 6.78 1.06
N LYS A 167 -2.08 7.83 1.89
CA LYS A 167 -3.36 8.51 2.11
C LYS A 167 -3.60 9.71 1.18
N LEU A 168 -2.65 9.97 0.29
CA LEU A 168 -2.69 11.11 -0.62
C LEU A 168 -3.35 10.73 -1.93
N SER A 169 -4.15 11.64 -2.51
CA SER A 169 -4.61 11.52 -3.90
C SER A 169 -3.42 11.43 -4.87
N PRO A 170 -3.60 10.94 -6.11
CA PRO A 170 -2.47 10.80 -7.05
C PRO A 170 -1.69 12.08 -7.32
N GLU A 171 -2.37 13.24 -7.46
CA GLU A 171 -1.72 14.54 -7.64
C GLU A 171 -0.93 14.96 -6.40
N ALA A 172 -1.50 14.76 -5.22
CA ALA A 172 -0.85 15.10 -3.96
C ALA A 172 0.35 14.19 -3.71
N LEU A 173 0.23 12.89 -4.01
CA LEU A 173 1.34 11.95 -3.99
C LEU A 173 2.44 12.39 -4.96
N LEU A 174 2.09 12.67 -6.21
CA LEU A 174 3.07 13.13 -7.20
C LEU A 174 3.81 14.37 -6.69
N THR A 175 3.07 15.37 -6.20
CA THR A 175 3.66 16.60 -5.65
C THR A 175 4.64 16.31 -4.52
N ALA A 176 4.23 15.52 -3.52
CA ALA A 176 5.07 15.15 -2.39
C ALA A 176 6.32 14.36 -2.80
N LEU A 177 6.21 13.47 -3.79
CA LEU A 177 7.36 12.74 -4.33
C LEU A 177 8.34 13.70 -5.03
N LYS A 178 7.84 14.68 -5.80
CA LYS A 178 8.68 15.69 -6.47
C LYS A 178 9.40 16.60 -5.47
N GLU A 179 8.77 16.92 -4.34
CA GLU A 179 9.41 17.64 -3.23
C GLU A 179 10.54 16.82 -2.61
N ILE A 180 10.33 15.53 -2.36
CA ILE A 180 11.38 14.63 -1.84
C ILE A 180 12.56 14.56 -2.82
N GLU A 181 12.31 14.45 -4.12
CA GLU A 181 13.37 14.46 -5.13
C GLU A 181 14.16 15.76 -5.12
N ASN A 182 13.48 16.91 -5.01
CA ASN A 182 14.09 18.22 -4.93
C ASN A 182 15.00 18.33 -3.69
N ASP A 183 14.52 17.88 -2.54
CA ASP A 183 15.28 17.93 -1.28
C ASP A 183 16.50 16.98 -1.30
N LEU A 184 16.45 15.93 -2.12
CA LEU A 184 17.57 15.03 -2.39
C LEU A 184 18.44 15.50 -3.58
N GLY A 185 18.29 16.75 -4.01
CA GLY A 185 19.19 17.42 -4.95
C GLY A 185 18.87 17.18 -6.43
N ARG A 186 17.63 16.83 -6.79
CA ARG A 186 17.23 16.69 -8.19
C ARG A 186 17.24 18.05 -8.90
N ASP A 187 18.03 18.15 -9.96
CA ASP A 187 18.06 19.31 -10.87
C ASP A 187 17.02 19.15 -12.00
N TRP A 188 15.96 19.96 -11.95
CA TRP A 188 14.85 19.95 -12.91
C TRP A 188 15.16 20.63 -14.25
N ALA A 189 16.25 21.40 -14.35
CA ALA A 189 16.58 22.15 -15.56
C ALA A 189 17.04 21.24 -16.72
N LYS A 190 17.27 19.95 -16.47
CA LYS A 190 17.97 19.03 -17.37
C LYS A 190 17.17 17.75 -17.64
N ARG A 191 16.24 17.80 -18.61
CA ARG A 191 15.45 16.63 -19.03
C ARG A 191 16.37 15.50 -19.55
N ASN A 192 16.09 14.25 -19.13
CA ASN A 192 16.82 13.03 -19.54
C ASN A 192 18.33 13.01 -19.22
N ARG A 193 18.78 13.78 -18.23
CA ARG A 193 20.16 13.82 -17.75
C ARG A 193 20.33 12.99 -16.47
N PRO A 194 21.59 12.74 -16.05
CA PRO A 194 21.87 12.14 -14.75
C PRO A 194 21.12 12.88 -13.62
N ARG A 195 20.59 12.12 -12.67
CA ARG A 195 19.78 12.62 -11.56
C ARG A 195 20.14 11.92 -10.26
N THR A 196 20.07 12.67 -9.17
CA THR A 196 20.34 12.16 -7.83
C THR A 196 19.31 11.12 -7.42
N ILE A 197 18.03 11.35 -7.73
CA ILE A 197 16.94 10.41 -7.52
C ILE A 197 15.80 10.70 -8.50
N ASP A 198 15.04 9.66 -8.81
CA ASP A 198 13.84 9.67 -9.63
C ASP A 198 12.86 8.68 -9.03
N ILE A 199 11.64 9.13 -8.81
CA ILE A 199 10.55 8.38 -8.19
C ILE A 199 9.35 8.49 -9.13
N ASP A 200 9.02 7.37 -9.74
CA ASP A 200 7.90 7.23 -10.67
C ASP A 200 6.77 6.43 -10.02
N ILE A 201 5.54 6.95 -10.12
CA ILE A 201 4.33 6.21 -9.73
C ILE A 201 3.99 5.23 -10.86
N ILE A 202 4.19 3.93 -10.62
CA ILE A 202 3.96 2.88 -11.63
C ILE A 202 2.50 2.46 -11.64
N TYR A 203 1.95 2.16 -10.47
CA TYR A 203 0.54 1.82 -10.25
C TYR A 203 0.02 2.59 -9.03
N TYR A 204 -1.23 3.01 -9.07
CA TYR A 204 -1.93 3.64 -7.96
C TYR A 204 -3.37 3.14 -7.94
N ALA A 205 -3.74 2.40 -6.88
CA ALA A 205 -5.04 1.75 -6.75
C ALA A 205 -5.51 1.17 -8.09
N ALA A 206 -6.81 1.28 -8.41
CA ALA A 206 -7.38 0.86 -9.70
C ALA A 206 -7.35 1.94 -10.77
N GLU A 207 -6.57 2.99 -10.54
CA GLU A 207 -6.75 4.23 -11.26
C GLU A 207 -6.18 4.17 -12.67
N LYS A 208 -7.02 4.57 -13.62
CA LYS A 208 -6.63 4.88 -14.98
C LYS A 208 -6.77 6.37 -15.17
N ARG A 209 -5.65 7.02 -15.49
CA ARG A 209 -5.59 8.45 -15.69
C ARG A 209 -4.71 8.77 -16.87
N ASP A 210 -5.15 9.69 -17.72
CA ASP A 210 -4.31 10.29 -18.75
C ASP A 210 -4.54 11.80 -18.72
N SER A 211 -3.63 12.51 -18.06
CA SER A 211 -3.64 13.97 -17.95
C SER A 211 -2.29 14.53 -18.37
N ALA A 212 -2.22 15.84 -18.58
CA ALA A 212 -0.96 16.51 -18.90
C ALA A 212 0.10 16.38 -17.79
N VAL A 213 -0.33 16.15 -16.54
CA VAL A 213 0.55 16.15 -15.36
C VAL A 213 0.88 14.73 -14.89
N LEU A 214 -0.06 13.79 -15.02
CA LEU A 214 0.08 12.42 -14.53
C LEU A 214 -0.66 11.42 -15.43
N THR A 215 0.06 10.38 -15.86
CA THR A 215 -0.53 9.20 -16.49
C THR A 215 -0.40 8.00 -15.57
N LEU A 216 -1.52 7.32 -15.30
CA LEU A 216 -1.59 6.10 -14.52
C LEU A 216 -2.37 5.00 -15.27
N PRO A 217 -1.92 3.74 -15.17
CA PRO A 217 -0.59 3.33 -14.76
C PRO A 217 0.51 3.89 -15.69
N HIS A 218 1.76 3.91 -15.22
CA HIS A 218 2.87 4.51 -15.96
C HIS A 218 3.00 3.89 -17.37
N LYS A 219 3.17 4.73 -18.41
CA LYS A 219 3.17 4.31 -19.84
C LYS A 219 4.25 3.27 -20.17
N GLY A 220 5.37 3.31 -19.46
CA GLY A 220 6.54 2.44 -19.66
C GLY A 220 6.66 1.23 -18.71
N ARG A 221 5.61 0.91 -17.95
CA ARG A 221 5.66 -0.08 -16.85
C ARG A 221 5.90 -1.52 -17.30
N MET A 222 5.44 -1.89 -18.50
CA MET A 222 5.59 -3.24 -19.07
C MET A 222 6.78 -3.32 -20.04
N GLU A 223 7.35 -2.18 -20.40
CA GLU A 223 8.40 -2.03 -21.40
C GLU A 223 9.79 -2.12 -20.76
N ARG A 224 9.97 -1.49 -19.60
CA ARG A 224 11.27 -1.26 -18.95
C ARG A 224 11.68 -2.41 -18.03
N ALA A 225 12.78 -3.10 -18.36
CA ALA A 225 13.27 -4.24 -17.59
C ALA A 225 13.64 -3.89 -16.13
N PHE A 226 14.21 -2.70 -15.89
CA PHE A 226 14.56 -2.21 -14.56
C PHE A 226 13.34 -1.79 -13.70
N VAL A 227 12.13 -1.83 -14.25
CA VAL A 227 10.87 -1.72 -13.50
C VAL A 227 10.22 -3.09 -13.38
N LEU A 228 10.13 -3.84 -14.50
CA LEU A 228 9.38 -5.08 -14.57
C LEU A 228 10.03 -6.23 -13.77
N ASN A 229 11.35 -6.40 -13.84
CA ASN A 229 12.02 -7.50 -13.13
C ASN A 229 11.98 -7.31 -11.60
N PRO A 230 12.27 -6.13 -11.03
CA PRO A 230 12.08 -5.91 -9.59
C PRO A 230 10.62 -5.96 -9.16
N LEU A 231 9.66 -5.57 -10.03
CA LEU A 231 8.23 -5.76 -9.75
C LEU A 231 7.85 -7.24 -9.62
N ILE A 232 8.32 -8.08 -10.54
CA ILE A 232 8.10 -9.54 -10.49
C ILE A 232 8.76 -10.15 -9.25
N GLU A 233 9.92 -9.65 -8.82
CA GLU A 233 10.58 -10.10 -7.58
C GLU A 233 9.66 -9.97 -6.36
N ILE A 234 8.96 -8.84 -6.22
CA ILE A 234 8.13 -8.56 -5.05
C ILE A 234 6.65 -8.97 -5.21
N MET A 235 6.17 -9.14 -6.45
CA MET A 235 4.78 -9.48 -6.74
C MET A 235 4.56 -10.89 -7.27
N GLY A 236 5.63 -11.62 -7.60
CA GLY A 236 5.55 -12.94 -8.22
C GLY A 236 4.87 -12.90 -9.59
N GLU A 237 3.91 -13.80 -9.81
CA GLU A 237 3.04 -13.75 -11.00
C GLU A 237 2.11 -12.54 -10.96
N PHE A 238 2.56 -11.45 -11.56
CA PHE A 238 1.80 -10.22 -11.70
C PHE A 238 1.11 -10.15 -13.06
N ARG A 239 -0.15 -9.74 -13.08
CA ARG A 239 -0.93 -9.47 -14.30
C ARG A 239 -1.25 -7.98 -14.35
N ASP A 240 -0.87 -7.32 -15.44
CA ASP A 240 -1.15 -5.90 -15.59
C ASP A 240 -2.67 -5.64 -15.57
N PRO A 241 -3.16 -4.76 -14.69
CA PRO A 241 -4.58 -4.50 -14.52
C PRO A 241 -5.23 -3.79 -15.72
N VAL A 242 -4.44 -3.23 -16.64
CA VAL A 242 -4.95 -2.49 -17.80
C VAL A 242 -4.97 -3.36 -19.04
N THR A 243 -3.85 -4.02 -19.35
CA THR A 243 -3.70 -4.84 -20.55
C THR A 243 -4.14 -6.28 -20.33
N GLY A 244 -4.18 -6.75 -19.07
CA GLY A 244 -4.41 -8.16 -18.76
C GLY A 244 -3.24 -9.06 -19.16
N GLU A 245 -2.07 -8.49 -19.49
CA GLU A 245 -0.87 -9.26 -19.81
C GLU A 245 -0.17 -9.71 -18.53
N THR A 246 0.30 -10.96 -18.52
CA THR A 246 1.16 -11.44 -17.43
C THR A 246 2.56 -10.86 -17.60
N ALA A 247 3.06 -10.21 -16.55
CA ALA A 247 4.43 -9.73 -16.48
C ALA A 247 5.40 -10.90 -16.62
N LYS A 248 6.40 -10.72 -17.49
CA LYS A 248 7.46 -11.70 -17.72
C LYS A 248 8.80 -11.02 -17.58
N LEU A 249 9.77 -11.75 -17.01
CA LEU A 249 11.14 -11.26 -16.92
C LEU A 249 11.64 -10.86 -18.31
N LYS A 250 12.23 -9.67 -18.39
CA LYS A 250 12.87 -9.19 -19.62
C LYS A 250 14.36 -9.40 -19.53
N ASN A 251 14.88 -10.07 -20.55
CA ASN A 251 16.31 -10.25 -20.77
C ASN A 251 16.71 -9.31 -21.91
N GLY A 252 17.48 -8.26 -21.61
CA GLY A 252 17.93 -7.27 -22.59
C GLY A 252 18.60 -6.05 -21.94
N GLY A 253 19.75 -5.64 -22.45
CA GLY A 253 20.62 -4.64 -21.83
C GLY A 253 21.33 -5.16 -20.57
N LYS A 254 22.26 -4.39 -20.00
CA LYS A 254 22.82 -4.71 -18.68
C LYS A 254 21.73 -4.49 -17.63
N LEU A 255 21.33 -5.55 -16.93
CA LEU A 255 20.51 -5.49 -15.73
C LEU A 255 21.07 -6.49 -14.72
N THR A 256 21.70 -5.99 -13.66
CA THR A 256 22.40 -6.81 -12.68
C THR A 256 21.81 -6.57 -11.30
N ARG A 257 21.32 -7.63 -10.66
CA ARG A 257 20.90 -7.58 -9.25
C ARG A 257 22.15 -7.35 -8.39
N LEU A 258 22.12 -6.35 -7.52
CA LEU A 258 23.27 -5.93 -6.70
C LEU A 258 23.20 -6.54 -5.29
N LYS A 259 22.17 -6.17 -4.53
CA LYS A 259 21.94 -6.59 -3.13
C LYS A 259 20.47 -6.46 -2.78
N THR A 260 20.02 -7.13 -1.72
CA THR A 260 18.63 -7.02 -1.29
C THR A 260 18.39 -5.69 -0.55
N TRP A 261 17.11 -5.35 -0.35
CA TRP A 261 16.79 -4.19 0.49
C TRP A 261 17.25 -4.40 1.93
N GLU A 262 17.15 -5.63 2.45
CA GLU A 262 17.56 -6.00 3.82
C GLU A 262 19.07 -5.78 4.03
N ASP A 263 19.90 -6.10 3.04
CA ASP A 263 21.34 -5.85 3.09
C ASP A 263 21.68 -4.34 3.17
N LEU A 264 20.84 -3.49 2.60
CA LEU A 264 20.98 -2.02 2.64
C LEU A 264 20.35 -1.41 3.91
N TRP A 265 19.26 -2.03 4.37
CA TRP A 265 18.44 -1.61 5.50
C TRP A 265 18.92 -2.29 6.78
N ASN A 266 19.96 -1.71 7.40
CA ASN A 266 20.46 -2.15 8.72
C ASN A 266 19.50 -1.89 9.92
N GLY A 267 18.18 -1.84 9.70
CA GLY A 267 17.17 -1.88 10.77
C GLY A 267 17.12 -0.72 11.76
N VAL A 268 17.58 0.49 11.38
CA VAL A 268 17.54 1.69 12.26
C VAL A 268 16.27 2.49 12.03
#